data_AF-A0A8S3IZB4-F1
#
_entry.id   AF-A0A8S3IZB4-F1
#
_cell.length_a   1.000
_cell.length_b   1.000
_cell.length_c   1.000
_cell.angle_alpha   90.00
_cell.angle_beta   90.00
_cell.angle_gamma   90.00
#
_symmetry.space_group_name_H-M   'P 1'
#
loop_
_entity.id
_entity.type
_entity.pdbx_description
1 polymer ?
#
loop_
_entity_poly.entity_id
_entity_poly.type
_entity_poly.pdbx_seq_one_letter_code
_entity_poly.pdbx_strand_id
1 'polypeptide(L)'
;MTSTWKSASRSCSKIRNSSLVTLTTKDEFDFVVNTVLKPSDVKQAFVGLLYSTNERKWYWLDGRTLHDKTFGHLLHEYRRETSHCGIINIVSKIEVAFEGRNCETDDARYVCKY
;
A
#
# COMPACT_ATOMS: atom_id res chain seq x y z
N MET A 1 -6.87 -1.14 -14.84
CA MET A 1 -5.81 -0.20 -15.20
C MET A 1 -4.76 -0.19 -14.10
N THR A 2 -3.49 -0.28 -14.46
CA THR A 2 -2.34 -0.13 -13.56
C THR A 2 -1.77 1.27 -13.68
N SER A 3 -1.04 1.74 -12.66
CA SER A 3 -0.37 3.02 -12.67
C SER A 3 0.76 3.04 -11.65
N THR A 4 1.73 3.91 -11.87
CA THR A 4 2.77 4.22 -10.90
C THR A 4 2.16 4.81 -9.64
N TRP A 5 2.82 4.65 -8.49
CA TRP A 5 2.29 5.15 -7.22
C TRP A 5 1.99 6.65 -7.27
N LYS A 6 2.88 7.45 -7.86
CA LYS A 6 2.66 8.91 -8.02
C LYS A 6 1.43 9.23 -8.88
N SER A 7 1.18 8.45 -9.93
CA SER A 7 0.02 8.65 -10.81
C SER A 7 -1.28 8.15 -10.16
N ALA A 8 -1.22 7.03 -9.44
CA ALA A 8 -2.32 6.51 -8.65
C ALA A 8 -2.74 7.50 -7.54
N SER A 9 -1.78 8.03 -6.79
CA SER A 9 -2.00 9.05 -5.75
C SER A 9 -2.71 10.29 -6.30
N ARG A 10 -2.22 10.84 -7.42
CA ARG A 10 -2.86 11.95 -8.14
C ARG A 10 -4.25 11.60 -8.69
N SER A 11 -4.50 10.34 -9.00
CA SER A 11 -5.80 9.89 -9.51
C SER A 11 -6.82 9.82 -8.39
N CYS A 12 -6.45 9.24 -7.24
CA CYS A 12 -7.30 9.25 -6.05
C CYS A 12 -7.58 10.68 -5.58
N SER A 13 -6.59 11.58 -5.59
CA SER A 13 -6.78 12.96 -5.12
C SER A 13 -7.73 13.81 -5.98
N LYS A 14 -8.09 13.36 -7.19
CA LYS A 14 -9.13 14.00 -8.01
C LYS A 14 -10.55 13.68 -7.52
N ILE A 15 -10.71 12.62 -6.73
CA ILE A 15 -11.96 12.28 -6.07
C ILE A 15 -12.01 13.09 -4.76
N ARG A 16 -13.15 13.74 -4.50
CA ARG A 16 -13.32 14.60 -3.33
C ARG A 16 -13.03 13.81 -2.05
N ASN A 17 -12.17 14.37 -1.19
CA ASN A 17 -11.75 13.78 0.09
C ASN A 17 -11.12 12.39 -0.02
N SER A 18 -10.58 12.02 -1.18
CA SER A 18 -10.01 10.70 -1.38
C SER A 18 -8.49 10.71 -1.50
N SER A 19 -7.88 9.60 -1.12
CA SER A 19 -6.45 9.34 -1.28
C SER A 19 -6.23 7.85 -1.53
N LEU A 20 -4.97 7.44 -1.77
CA LEU A 20 -4.63 6.03 -1.69
C LEU A 20 -4.93 5.50 -0.29
N VAL A 21 -5.53 4.31 -0.21
CA VAL A 21 -6.03 3.77 1.05
C VAL A 21 -4.95 3.70 2.12
N THR A 22 -5.22 4.29 3.27
CA THR A 22 -4.48 4.02 4.50
C THR A 22 -5.21 2.95 5.30
N LEU A 23 -4.44 2.05 5.91
CA LEU A 23 -4.97 0.92 6.66
C LEU A 23 -4.60 1.08 8.12
N THR A 24 -5.62 1.01 8.97
CA THR A 24 -5.52 1.45 10.37
C THR A 24 -5.87 0.33 11.34
N THR A 25 -6.75 -0.57 10.89
CA THR A 25 -7.21 -1.73 11.66
C THR A 25 -7.10 -3.00 10.82
N LYS A 26 -7.05 -4.14 11.52
CA LYS A 26 -7.10 -5.45 10.88
C LYS A 26 -8.35 -5.62 10.01
N ASP A 27 -9.49 -5.09 10.45
CA ASP A 27 -10.75 -5.19 9.69
C ASP A 27 -10.69 -4.43 8.36
N GLU A 28 -10.09 -3.24 8.34
CA GLU A 28 -9.89 -2.50 7.09
C GLU A 28 -8.96 -3.25 6.13
N PHE A 29 -7.88 -3.83 6.66
CA PHE A 29 -6.96 -4.65 5.88
C PHE A 29 -7.66 -5.89 5.32
N ASP A 30 -8.39 -6.62 6.15
CA ASP A 30 -9.10 -7.83 5.76
C ASP A 30 -10.20 -7.52 4.73
N PHE A 31 -10.89 -6.38 4.85
CA PHE A 31 -11.86 -5.91 3.85
C PHE A 31 -11.17 -5.63 2.50
N VAL A 32 -10.09 -4.84 2.49
CA VAL A 32 -9.38 -4.53 1.25
C VAL A 32 -8.85 -5.81 0.59
N VAL A 33 -8.23 -6.71 1.35
CA VAL A 33 -7.68 -7.95 0.82
C VAL A 33 -8.77 -8.89 0.32
N ASN A 34 -9.75 -9.22 1.16
CA ASN A 34 -10.67 -10.32 0.90
C ASN A 34 -11.93 -9.90 0.12
N THR A 35 -12.31 -8.62 0.18
CA THR A 35 -13.51 -8.12 -0.50
C THR A 35 -13.17 -7.31 -1.75
N VAL A 36 -12.04 -6.60 -1.77
CA VAL A 36 -11.67 -5.75 -2.92
C VAL A 36 -10.68 -6.46 -3.85
N LEU A 37 -9.55 -6.94 -3.33
CA LEU A 37 -8.43 -7.42 -4.14
C LEU A 37 -8.61 -8.86 -4.64
N LYS A 38 -8.80 -9.83 -3.73
CA LYS A 38 -8.91 -11.26 -4.08
C LYS A 38 -10.06 -11.55 -5.06
N PRO A 39 -11.30 -11.03 -4.87
CA PRO A 39 -12.40 -11.28 -5.80
C PRO A 39 -12.17 -10.67 -7.19
N SER A 40 -11.31 -9.65 -7.27
CA SER A 40 -10.95 -8.97 -8.52
C SER A 40 -9.72 -9.59 -9.21
N ASP A 41 -9.21 -10.73 -8.73
CA ASP A 41 -7.97 -11.38 -9.16
C ASP A 41 -6.75 -10.42 -9.18
N VAL A 42 -6.74 -9.45 -8.26
CA VAL A 42 -5.64 -8.49 -8.13
C VAL A 42 -4.62 -9.04 -7.13
N LYS A 43 -3.44 -9.39 -7.61
CA LYS A 43 -2.35 -9.91 -6.76
C LYS A 43 -1.55 -8.82 -6.05
N GLN A 44 -1.44 -7.64 -6.66
CA GLN A 44 -0.63 -6.54 -6.15
C GLN A 44 -1.35 -5.21 -6.34
N ALA A 45 -1.37 -4.40 -5.28
CA ALA A 45 -1.96 -3.07 -5.35
C ALA A 45 -1.21 -2.05 -4.50
N PHE A 46 -0.95 -0.87 -5.08
CA PHE A 46 -0.49 0.30 -4.35
C PHE A 46 -1.52 0.76 -3.33
N VAL A 47 -0.99 1.13 -2.16
CA VAL A 47 -1.73 1.70 -1.04
C VAL A 47 -1.03 2.98 -0.58
N GLY A 48 -1.64 3.72 0.34
CA GLY A 48 -1.14 4.99 0.85
C GLY A 48 0.02 4.82 1.83
N LEU A 49 1.01 3.99 1.50
CA LEU A 49 2.16 3.64 2.32
C LEU A 49 3.44 4.15 1.65
N LEU A 50 4.31 4.82 2.43
CA LEU A 50 5.53 5.46 1.96
C LEU A 50 6.69 5.20 2.91
N TYR A 51 7.92 5.12 2.40
CA TYR A 51 9.12 5.02 3.24
C TYR A 51 9.82 6.38 3.34
N SER A 52 10.03 6.86 4.56
CA SER A 52 10.88 8.02 4.84
C SER A 52 12.32 7.55 5.03
N THR A 53 13.21 7.98 4.14
CA THR A 53 14.65 7.68 4.24
C THR A 53 15.30 8.36 5.45
N ASN A 54 14.87 9.58 5.76
CA ASN A 54 15.37 10.36 6.90
C ASN A 54 15.05 9.67 8.23
N GLU A 55 13.82 9.20 8.40
CA GLU A 55 13.37 8.55 9.64
C GLU A 55 13.54 7.03 9.63
N ARG A 56 13.93 6.47 8.47
CA ARG A 56 14.12 5.04 8.22
C ARG A 56 12.91 4.19 8.59
N LYS A 57 11.71 4.69 8.28
CA LYS A 57 10.43 4.12 8.69
C LYS A 57 9.38 4.25 7.60
N TRP A 58 8.40 3.35 7.65
CA TRP A 58 7.22 3.36 6.80
C TRP A 58 6.08 4.14 7.45
N TYR A 59 5.41 4.98 6.67
CA TYR A 59 4.32 5.85 7.08
C TYR A 59 3.14 5.72 6.13
N TRP A 60 1.95 5.75 6.70
CA TRP A 60 0.72 5.96 5.98
C TRP A 60 0.58 7.44 5.58
N LEU A 61 -0.19 7.73 4.54
CA LEU A 61 -0.46 9.11 4.08
C LEU A 61 -1.13 10.00 5.14
N ASP A 62 -1.72 9.41 6.18
CA ASP A 62 -2.27 10.13 7.33
C ASP A 62 -1.25 10.41 8.44
N GLY A 63 0.02 10.07 8.22
CA GLY A 63 1.14 10.36 9.13
C GLY A 63 1.44 9.27 10.15
N ARG A 64 0.61 8.22 10.26
CA ARG A 64 0.90 7.11 11.19
C ARG A 64 1.99 6.19 10.67
N THR A 65 2.76 5.60 11.58
CA THR A 65 3.79 4.61 11.22
C THR A 65 3.21 3.21 10.98
N LEU A 66 3.75 2.47 10.02
CA LEU A 66 3.39 1.07 9.78
C LEU A 66 3.79 0.14 10.96
N HIS A 67 4.82 0.54 11.71
CA HIS A 67 5.44 -0.26 12.78
C HIS A 67 4.59 -0.44 14.05
N ASP A 68 3.30 -0.11 13.99
CA ASP A 68 2.36 -0.52 15.01
C ASP A 68 2.21 -2.05 15.02
N LYS A 69 1.89 -2.61 16.21
CA LYS A 69 1.72 -4.06 16.45
C LYS A 69 0.74 -4.72 15.45
N THR A 70 -0.11 -3.92 14.81
CA THR A 70 -1.12 -4.34 13.84
C THR A 70 -0.52 -4.91 12.56
N PHE A 71 0.51 -4.29 11.98
CA PHE A 71 0.96 -4.59 10.61
C PHE A 71 2.45 -4.82 10.46
N GLY A 72 3.27 -4.48 11.47
CA GLY A 72 4.72 -4.63 11.36
C GLY A 72 5.18 -6.04 10.98
N HIS A 73 4.45 -7.07 11.40
CA HIS A 73 4.75 -8.48 11.08
C HIS A 73 4.47 -8.87 9.62
N LEU A 74 3.72 -8.05 8.87
CA LEU A 74 3.40 -8.29 7.46
C LEU A 74 4.40 -7.59 6.52
N LEU A 75 5.31 -6.77 7.03
CA LEU A 75 6.27 -6.04 6.20
C LEU A 75 7.40 -6.97 5.76
N HIS A 76 7.53 -7.17 4.44
CA HIS A 76 8.69 -7.80 3.83
C HIS A 76 9.68 -6.72 3.35
N GLU A 77 10.73 -6.51 4.14
CA GLU A 77 11.73 -5.46 3.86
C GLU A 77 12.73 -5.87 2.78
N TYR A 78 12.41 -5.61 1.52
CA TYR A 78 13.38 -5.70 0.42
C TYR A 78 13.88 -4.31 -0.02
N ARG A 79 15.21 -4.15 -0.02
CA ARG A 79 16.00 -3.00 -0.54
C ARG A 79 15.46 -1.60 -0.18
N ARG A 80 15.91 -1.10 0.99
CA ARG A 80 15.47 0.16 1.61
C ARG A 80 15.88 1.46 0.89
N GLU A 81 16.77 1.43 -0.10
CA GLU A 81 17.36 2.65 -0.69
C GLU A 81 16.63 3.17 -1.94
N THR A 82 15.85 2.33 -2.62
CA THR A 82 15.18 2.73 -3.88
C THR A 82 13.66 2.52 -3.87
N SER A 83 13.15 1.69 -2.97
CA SER A 83 11.73 1.34 -2.87
C SER A 83 10.99 2.19 -1.83
N HIS A 84 10.39 3.30 -2.28
CA HIS A 84 9.80 4.30 -1.39
C HIS A 84 8.27 4.25 -1.28
N CYS A 85 7.60 3.38 -2.04
CA CYS A 85 6.14 3.29 -2.09
C CYS A 85 5.66 1.88 -1.81
N GLY A 86 4.63 1.74 -0.98
CA GLY A 86 4.16 0.47 -0.47
C GLY A 86 3.02 -0.14 -1.29
N ILE A 87 3.09 -1.45 -1.47
CA ILE A 87 2.01 -2.28 -2.03
C ILE A 87 1.53 -3.30 -1.01
N ILE A 88 0.29 -3.75 -1.17
CA ILE A 88 -0.14 -5.07 -0.71
C ILE A 88 0.27 -6.09 -1.78
N ASN A 89 0.97 -7.13 -1.38
CA ASN A 89 1.32 -8.29 -2.21
C ASN A 89 0.63 -9.55 -1.68
N ILE A 90 -0.30 -10.11 -2.44
CA ILE A 90 -0.97 -11.38 -2.12
C ILE A 90 -0.08 -12.49 -2.67
N VAL A 91 0.76 -13.05 -1.79
CA VAL A 91 1.73 -14.11 -2.10
C VAL A 91 1.00 -15.43 -2.34
N SER A 92 0.00 -15.72 -1.50
CA SER A 92 -0.83 -16.93 -1.61
C SER A 92 -2.26 -16.66 -1.11
N LYS A 93 -3.10 -17.70 -1.02
CA LYS A 93 -4.45 -17.56 -0.46
C LYS A 93 -4.46 -17.08 0.99
N ILE A 94 -3.41 -17.39 1.74
CA ILE A 94 -3.29 -17.13 3.19
C ILE A 94 -2.20 -16.12 3.54
N GLU A 95 -1.24 -15.92 2.65
CA GLU A 95 -0.07 -15.06 2.89
C GLU A 95 -0.21 -13.76 2.11
N VAL A 96 -0.12 -12.65 2.84
CA VAL A 96 -0.18 -11.29 2.31
C VAL A 96 0.91 -10.48 2.99
N ALA A 97 1.69 -9.74 2.21
CA ALA A 97 2.78 -8.93 2.71
C ALA A 97 2.63 -7.47 2.25
N PHE A 98 3.20 -6.55 3.02
CA PHE A 98 3.53 -5.22 2.55
C PHE A 98 4.93 -5.23 1.98
N GLU A 99 5.10 -4.64 0.80
CA GLU A 99 6.40 -4.55 0.14
C GLU A 99 6.64 -3.17 -0.44
N GLY A 100 7.91 -2.77 -0.49
CA GLY A 100 8.34 -1.57 -1.17
C GLY A 100 8.50 -1.77 -2.67
N ARG A 101 8.16 -0.73 -3.43
CA ARG A 101 8.31 -0.60 -4.88
C ARG A 101 8.82 0.79 -5.24
N ASN A 102 9.33 0.94 -6.47
CA ASN A 102 9.69 2.22 -7.03
C ASN A 102 8.42 3.04 -7.34
N CYS A 103 8.33 4.25 -6.79
CA CYS A 103 7.16 5.12 -6.92
C CYS A 103 6.89 5.65 -8.34
N GLU A 104 7.91 5.63 -9.20
CA GLU A 104 7.92 6.29 -10.50
C GLU A 104 7.91 5.31 -11.67
N THR A 105 8.50 4.13 -11.51
CA THR A 105 8.68 3.17 -12.61
C THR A 105 7.85 1.91 -12.45
N ASP A 106 7.51 1.52 -11.22
CA ASP A 106 6.74 0.29 -11.00
C ASP A 106 5.25 0.58 -11.15
N ASP A 107 4.58 -0.24 -11.96
CA ASP A 107 3.14 -0.16 -12.20
C ASP A 107 2.39 -1.28 -11.47
N ALA A 108 1.32 -0.92 -10.76
CA ALA A 108 0.42 -1.88 -10.13
C ALA A 108 -1.02 -1.37 -10.17
N ARG A 109 -1.98 -2.22 -9.78
CA ARG A 109 -3.32 -1.73 -9.43
C ARG A 109 -3.21 -0.84 -8.18
N TYR A 110 -4.27 -0.13 -7.82
CA TYR A 110 -4.28 0.71 -6.64
C TYR A 110 -5.67 0.80 -6.05
N VAL A 111 -5.75 1.15 -4.77
CA VAL A 111 -7.02 1.28 -4.03
C VAL A 111 -7.11 2.69 -3.46
N CYS A 112 -8.20 3.39 -3.78
CA CYS A 112 -8.52 4.68 -3.18
C CYS A 112 -9.51 4.50 -2.01
N LYS A 113 -9.44 5.38 -1.01
CA LYS A 113 -10.39 5.48 0.10
C LYS A 113 -10.86 6.92 0.23
N TYR A 114 -12.14 7.12 0.57
CA TYR A 114 -12.77 8.42 0.84
C TYR A 114 -13.24 8.51 2.29
#